data_AF-A0A7S0Z7H8-F1
#
_entry.id   AF-A0A7S0Z7H8-F1
#
_cell.length_a   1.000
_cell.length_b   1.000
_cell.length_c   1.000
_cell.angle_alpha   90.00
_cell.angle_beta   90.00
_cell.angle_gamma   90.00
#
_symmetry.space_group_name_H-M   'P 1'
#
loop_
_entity.id
_entity.type
_entity.pdbx_description
1 polymer ?
#
loop_
_entity_poly.entity_id
_entity_poly.type
_entity_poly.pdbx_seq_one_letter_code
_entity_poly.pdbx_strand_id
1 'polypeptide(L)'
;AETNTATCAGRYVETSRWLAQRESDGGNGADDAVGRSGVAVRGAWTQASGLFKNLGKFPTNPSNTSVMVHAGKVLALCEGGVPVEVDAKTLATKGEVVFGPELPMGFSAHSKRDARDGTVYTWGLKKPPFIGLSVAKIDAAGKVTGVADMPFPSTPEFALLHDCAMSENYLTFFICPWVLPPANIAGALSGLKSFGHSFEWTNERDTWMVVMRKSDLSVVHAKYIPRFSSYHVCDSYENGDELSVLVCKLRGDRAGLERNFADMYNAEWSSR
;
A
#
# COMPACT_ATOMS: atom_id res chain seq x y z
N ALA A 1 -28.12 22.47 -26.73
CA ALA A 1 -28.58 21.23 -27.39
C ALA A 1 -27.49 20.21 -27.17
N GLU A 2 -27.75 19.31 -26.22
CA GLU A 2 -26.85 18.28 -25.67
C GLU A 2 -25.49 18.83 -25.18
N THR A 3 -24.94 18.41 -24.06
CA THR A 3 -24.56 17.02 -23.95
C THR A 3 -24.25 16.66 -22.50
N ASN A 4 -25.19 15.94 -21.87
CA ASN A 4 -24.86 14.99 -20.82
C ASN A 4 -24.01 13.83 -21.41
N THR A 5 -22.88 14.16 -22.04
CA THR A 5 -21.97 13.19 -22.66
C THR A 5 -20.77 12.96 -21.78
N ALA A 6 -20.40 11.68 -21.64
CA ALA A 6 -19.17 11.26 -21.01
C ALA A 6 -18.25 10.62 -22.04
N THR A 7 -16.95 10.87 -21.93
CA THR A 7 -15.90 10.17 -22.68
C THR A 7 -15.17 9.22 -21.74
N CYS A 8 -14.91 8.00 -22.18
CA CYS A 8 -14.13 7.02 -21.44
C CYS A 8 -12.86 6.69 -22.23
N ALA A 9 -11.73 6.62 -21.53
CA ALA A 9 -10.45 6.16 -22.06
C ALA A 9 -9.74 5.37 -20.95
N GLY A 10 -8.89 4.42 -21.36
CA GLY A 10 -8.05 3.64 -20.46
C GLY A 10 -6.69 3.40 -21.10
N ARG A 11 -5.66 3.37 -20.28
CA ARG A 11 -4.29 3.01 -20.69
C ARG A 11 -3.64 2.23 -19.56
N TYR A 12 -2.78 1.27 -19.90
CA TYR A 12 -1.90 0.67 -18.92
C TYR A 12 -0.90 1.72 -18.40
N VAL A 13 -0.58 1.63 -17.11
CA VAL A 13 0.58 2.33 -16.57
C VAL A 13 1.81 1.53 -17.00
N GLU A 14 2.62 2.12 -17.88
CA GLU A 14 3.76 1.47 -18.53
C GLU A 14 4.98 1.43 -17.59
N THR A 15 4.82 0.73 -16.47
CA THR A 15 5.89 0.51 -15.48
C THR A 15 6.98 -0.41 -16.02
N SER A 16 8.15 -0.44 -15.38
CA SER A 16 9.19 -1.43 -15.67
C SER A 16 8.69 -2.88 -15.57
N ARG A 17 7.76 -3.13 -14.63
CA ARG A 17 7.07 -4.43 -14.49
C ARG A 17 6.25 -4.76 -15.74
N TRP A 18 5.45 -3.81 -16.21
CA TRP A 18 4.61 -3.99 -17.39
C TRP A 18 5.47 -4.21 -18.63
N LEU A 19 6.51 -3.39 -18.84
CA LEU A 19 7.43 -3.53 -19.97
C LEU A 19 8.11 -4.90 -19.99
N ALA A 20 8.62 -5.38 -18.85
CA ALA A 20 9.27 -6.68 -18.75
C ALA A 20 8.29 -7.84 -19.01
N GLN A 21 7.04 -7.73 -18.55
CA GLN A 21 6.01 -8.73 -18.84
C GLN A 21 5.70 -8.76 -20.34
N ARG A 22 5.51 -7.60 -20.97
CA ARG A 22 5.24 -7.51 -22.41
C ARG A 22 6.38 -8.02 -23.27
N GLU A 23 7.63 -7.75 -22.89
CA GLU A 23 8.79 -8.33 -23.56
C GLU A 23 8.78 -9.86 -23.45
N SER A 24 8.46 -10.41 -22.27
CA SER A 24 8.32 -11.85 -22.04
C SER A 24 7.19 -12.49 -22.86
N ASP A 25 6.09 -11.75 -23.07
CA ASP A 25 4.93 -12.21 -23.85
C ASP A 25 5.11 -12.02 -25.38
N GLY A 26 6.27 -11.56 -25.85
CA GLY A 26 6.55 -11.41 -27.28
C GLY A 26 6.16 -10.07 -27.91
N GLY A 27 5.87 -9.05 -27.09
CA GLY A 27 5.71 -7.66 -27.51
C GLY A 27 4.27 -7.24 -27.88
N ASN A 28 4.11 -6.50 -28.99
CA ASN A 28 2.82 -5.92 -29.44
C ASN A 28 1.92 -6.93 -30.18
N GLY A 29 1.83 -8.18 -29.70
CA GLY A 29 0.96 -9.23 -30.24
C GLY A 29 -0.44 -9.25 -29.61
N ALA A 30 -1.35 -10.06 -30.16
CA ALA A 30 -2.75 -10.22 -29.70
C ALA A 30 -2.93 -11.10 -28.44
N ASP A 31 -1.84 -11.62 -27.88
CA ASP A 31 -1.83 -12.43 -26.66
C ASP A 31 -1.60 -11.53 -25.42
N ASP A 32 -2.55 -10.64 -25.12
CA ASP A 32 -2.60 -9.90 -23.84
C ASP A 32 -3.05 -10.80 -22.67
N ALA A 33 -3.29 -12.09 -22.93
CA ALA A 33 -3.59 -13.09 -21.93
C ALA A 33 -2.29 -13.54 -21.25
N VAL A 34 -2.09 -13.10 -20.01
CA VAL A 34 -1.13 -13.67 -19.06
C VAL A 34 -1.33 -15.19 -19.05
N GLY A 35 -0.53 -15.94 -19.81
CA GLY A 35 -0.89 -17.34 -20.05
C GLY A 35 0.23 -18.27 -20.46
N ARG A 36 1.14 -17.85 -21.35
CA ARG A 36 2.16 -18.77 -21.90
C ARG A 36 3.58 -18.51 -21.42
N SER A 37 3.97 -17.26 -21.17
CA SER A 37 5.36 -16.92 -20.80
C SER A 37 5.66 -16.98 -19.29
N GLY A 38 4.61 -17.13 -18.46
CA GLY A 38 4.71 -17.03 -17.01
C GLY A 38 4.89 -15.58 -16.53
N VAL A 39 5.12 -15.42 -15.22
CA VAL A 39 5.36 -14.10 -14.62
C VAL A 39 6.82 -13.69 -14.86
N ALA A 40 7.03 -12.59 -15.59
CA ALA A 40 8.35 -12.15 -15.99
C ALA A 40 9.20 -11.66 -14.82
N VAL A 41 8.61 -10.90 -13.89
CA VAL A 41 9.31 -10.27 -12.78
C VAL A 41 8.50 -10.37 -11.48
N ARG A 42 9.21 -10.46 -10.35
CA ARG A 42 8.57 -10.57 -9.04
C ARG A 42 7.95 -9.25 -8.58
N GLY A 43 6.84 -9.33 -7.86
CA GLY A 43 6.20 -8.24 -7.13
C GLY A 43 6.17 -8.55 -5.63
N ALA A 44 5.52 -7.69 -4.84
CA ALA A 44 5.44 -7.90 -3.39
C ALA A 44 4.68 -9.19 -3.03
N TRP A 45 3.66 -9.52 -3.83
CA TRP A 45 2.75 -10.66 -3.62
C TRP A 45 2.90 -11.77 -4.67
N THR A 46 3.76 -11.61 -5.67
CA THR A 46 3.84 -12.51 -6.83
C THR A 46 5.29 -12.84 -7.14
N GLN A 47 5.63 -14.11 -7.28
CA GLN A 47 6.96 -14.52 -7.72
C GLN A 47 7.03 -14.57 -9.24
N ALA A 48 8.19 -14.23 -9.80
CA ALA A 48 8.51 -14.56 -11.18
C ALA A 48 8.57 -16.08 -11.36
N SER A 49 8.25 -16.58 -12.55
CA SER A 49 8.23 -18.01 -12.83
C SER A 49 9.62 -18.68 -12.78
N GLY A 50 10.71 -17.90 -12.91
CA GLY A 50 12.09 -18.42 -12.84
C GLY A 50 12.76 -18.11 -11.50
N LEU A 51 13.39 -19.10 -10.85
CA LEU A 51 14.07 -18.93 -9.56
C LEU A 51 15.08 -17.77 -9.55
N PHE A 52 15.97 -17.72 -10.55
CA PHE A 52 16.98 -16.65 -10.67
C PHE A 52 16.40 -15.27 -10.98
N LYS A 53 15.16 -15.21 -11.48
CA LYS A 53 14.43 -13.94 -11.66
C LYS A 53 13.90 -13.39 -10.33
N ASN A 54 13.92 -14.20 -9.26
CA ASN A 54 13.52 -13.80 -7.93
C ASN A 54 14.69 -13.49 -7.00
N LEU A 55 15.73 -14.32 -7.03
CA LEU A 55 16.83 -14.31 -6.06
C LEU A 55 17.56 -12.95 -6.04
N GLY A 56 17.59 -12.29 -4.88
CA GLY A 56 18.25 -11.00 -4.66
C GLY A 56 17.60 -9.82 -5.39
N LYS A 57 16.43 -10.00 -6.01
CA LYS A 57 15.71 -8.92 -6.70
C LYS A 57 14.70 -8.28 -5.76
N PHE A 58 14.60 -6.96 -5.78
CA PHE A 58 13.54 -6.25 -5.09
C PHE A 58 12.19 -6.43 -5.80
N PRO A 59 11.06 -6.43 -5.06
CA PRO A 59 9.73 -6.38 -5.65
C PRO A 59 9.55 -5.22 -6.64
N THR A 60 8.96 -5.51 -7.81
CA THR A 60 8.61 -4.49 -8.80
C THR A 60 7.24 -3.87 -8.52
N ASN A 61 7.09 -2.60 -8.91
CA ASN A 61 5.89 -1.79 -8.71
C ASN A 61 4.90 -1.91 -9.90
N PRO A 62 3.68 -2.46 -9.71
CA PRO A 62 2.66 -2.52 -10.76
C PRO A 62 1.85 -1.22 -10.92
N SER A 63 1.87 -0.30 -9.94
CA SER A 63 1.09 0.95 -9.96
C SER A 63 -0.42 0.75 -10.25
N ASN A 64 -1.04 -0.25 -9.59
CA ASN A 64 -2.37 -0.76 -9.92
C ASN A 64 -3.44 -0.66 -8.81
N THR A 65 -3.18 0.06 -7.72
CA THR A 65 -4.06 0.04 -6.53
C THR A 65 -4.99 1.24 -6.47
N SER A 66 -4.49 2.47 -6.69
CA SER A 66 -5.32 3.67 -6.63
C SER A 66 -4.74 4.82 -7.47
N VAL A 67 -5.48 5.92 -7.53
CA VAL A 67 -5.06 7.17 -8.18
C VAL A 67 -5.23 8.36 -7.25
N MET A 68 -4.36 9.36 -7.39
CA MET A 68 -4.41 10.62 -6.62
C MET A 68 -4.05 11.81 -7.50
N VAL A 69 -4.63 12.97 -7.21
CA VAL A 69 -4.15 14.26 -7.71
C VAL A 69 -3.44 15.03 -6.60
N HIS A 70 -2.17 15.36 -6.81
CA HIS A 70 -1.38 16.11 -5.82
C HIS A 70 -0.24 16.87 -6.51
N ALA A 71 0.11 18.06 -6.02
CA ALA A 71 1.17 18.92 -6.58
C ALA A 71 1.09 19.11 -8.11
N GLY A 72 -0.13 19.24 -8.64
CA GLY A 72 -0.37 19.42 -10.08
C GLY A 72 -0.20 18.16 -10.95
N LYS A 73 -0.08 16.98 -10.34
CA LYS A 73 0.16 15.69 -11.02
C LYS A 73 -1.00 14.72 -10.80
N VAL A 74 -1.28 13.87 -11.80
CA VAL A 74 -2.13 12.69 -11.64
C VAL A 74 -1.21 11.50 -11.42
N LEU A 75 -1.37 10.81 -10.30
CA LEU A 75 -0.47 9.76 -9.83
C LEU A 75 -1.22 8.44 -9.78
N ALA A 76 -0.65 7.40 -10.38
CA ALA A 76 -1.04 6.02 -10.16
C ALA A 76 -0.18 5.43 -9.04
N LEU A 77 -0.84 4.74 -8.10
CA LEU A 77 -0.24 4.30 -6.84
C LEU A 77 -0.37 2.79 -6.68
N CYS A 78 0.66 2.18 -6.11
CA CYS A 78 0.61 0.83 -5.56
C CYS A 78 1.49 0.80 -4.31
N GLU A 79 1.04 0.03 -3.33
CA GLU A 79 1.73 -0.11 -2.06
C GLU A 79 3.19 -0.53 -2.23
N GLY A 80 4.07 0.03 -1.40
CA GLY A 80 5.50 -0.29 -1.43
C GLY A 80 6.26 0.24 -2.66
N GLY A 81 5.55 0.76 -3.67
CA GLY A 81 6.11 1.38 -4.86
C GLY A 81 6.15 2.91 -4.78
N VAL A 82 6.95 3.52 -5.64
CA VAL A 82 6.91 4.97 -5.86
C VAL A 82 5.69 5.36 -6.71
N PRO A 83 5.10 6.55 -6.50
CA PRO A 83 4.05 7.07 -7.37
C PRO A 83 4.52 7.15 -8.83
N VAL A 84 3.62 6.88 -9.78
CA VAL A 84 3.90 7.03 -11.21
C VAL A 84 2.98 8.12 -11.77
N GLU A 85 3.55 9.18 -12.32
CA GLU A 85 2.78 10.23 -12.97
C GLU A 85 2.21 9.74 -14.31
N VAL A 86 0.96 10.08 -14.55
CA VAL A 86 0.29 9.93 -15.84
C VAL A 86 -0.21 11.29 -16.34
N ASP A 87 -0.29 11.44 -17.65
CA ASP A 87 -0.89 12.62 -18.26
C ASP A 87 -2.41 12.66 -18.01
N ALA A 88 -2.91 13.78 -17.48
CA ALA A 88 -4.33 13.91 -17.13
C ALA A 88 -5.28 13.81 -18.33
N LYS A 89 -4.82 14.11 -19.55
CA LYS A 89 -5.67 14.09 -20.76
C LYS A 89 -5.51 12.81 -21.55
N THR A 90 -4.29 12.33 -21.71
CA THR A 90 -3.95 11.20 -22.58
C THR A 90 -3.74 9.89 -21.83
N LEU A 91 -3.66 9.93 -20.49
CA LEU A 91 -3.30 8.83 -19.60
C LEU A 91 -1.91 8.23 -19.89
N ALA A 92 -1.09 8.88 -20.72
CA ALA A 92 0.26 8.45 -21.01
C ALA A 92 1.12 8.46 -19.75
N THR A 93 1.84 7.36 -19.50
CA THR A 93 2.80 7.28 -18.39
C THR A 93 3.94 8.28 -18.61
N LYS A 94 4.21 9.13 -17.60
CA LYS A 94 5.28 10.13 -17.63
C LYS A 94 6.54 9.68 -16.88
N GLY A 95 6.37 8.90 -15.81
CA GLY A 95 7.49 8.35 -15.03
C GLY A 95 7.24 8.36 -13.53
N GLU A 96 8.23 7.88 -12.77
CA GLU A 96 8.17 7.84 -11.31
C GLU A 96 8.32 9.25 -10.69
N VAL A 97 7.62 9.49 -9.57
CA VAL A 97 7.67 10.75 -8.82
C VAL A 97 8.12 10.49 -7.40
N VAL A 98 9.21 11.14 -6.99
CA VAL A 98 9.71 11.13 -5.61
C VAL A 98 9.68 12.56 -5.08
N PHE A 99 8.82 12.81 -4.09
CA PHE A 99 8.65 14.16 -3.52
C PHE A 99 9.81 14.62 -2.62
N GLY A 100 10.64 13.69 -2.12
CA GLY A 100 11.84 14.01 -1.35
C GLY A 100 12.61 12.77 -0.88
N PRO A 101 13.92 12.88 -0.64
CA PRO A 101 14.75 11.78 -0.16
C PRO A 101 14.41 11.32 1.27
N GLU A 102 13.68 12.12 2.04
CA GLU A 102 13.27 11.83 3.42
C GLU A 102 12.11 10.84 3.49
N LEU A 103 11.35 10.66 2.40
CA LEU A 103 10.22 9.74 2.38
C LEU A 103 10.64 8.31 2.73
N PRO A 104 9.76 7.53 3.40
CA PRO A 104 9.96 6.09 3.56
C PRO A 104 10.03 5.37 2.21
N MET A 105 10.37 4.09 2.25
CA MET A 105 10.28 3.22 1.08
C MET A 105 8.80 2.94 0.76
N GLY A 106 8.42 3.26 -0.46
CA GLY A 106 7.05 3.15 -0.95
C GLY A 106 6.19 4.37 -0.62
N PHE A 107 5.00 4.38 -1.21
CA PHE A 107 3.99 5.42 -0.99
C PHE A 107 2.63 4.74 -0.89
N SER A 108 1.90 5.00 0.18
CA SER A 108 0.60 4.35 0.39
C SER A 108 -0.38 4.72 -0.72
N ALA A 109 -0.98 3.69 -1.33
CA ALA A 109 -2.11 3.85 -2.24
C ALA A 109 -3.36 4.40 -1.51
N HIS A 110 -3.40 4.33 -0.19
CA HIS A 110 -4.46 4.89 0.64
C HIS A 110 -4.04 6.16 1.39
N SER A 111 -2.98 6.84 0.91
CA SER A 111 -2.57 8.15 1.43
C SER A 111 -3.76 9.11 1.51
N LYS A 112 -3.78 9.94 2.56
CA LYS A 112 -4.92 10.80 2.89
C LYS A 112 -4.59 12.24 2.56
N ARG A 113 -5.44 12.89 1.77
CA ARG A 113 -5.32 14.31 1.43
C ARG A 113 -6.29 15.11 2.28
N ASP A 114 -5.78 16.02 3.09
CA ASP A 114 -6.60 16.98 3.82
C ASP A 114 -7.22 17.97 2.83
N ALA A 115 -8.55 18.07 2.84
CA ALA A 115 -9.27 18.93 1.91
C ALA A 115 -9.07 20.43 2.19
N ARG A 116 -8.68 20.80 3.42
CA ARG A 116 -8.55 22.20 3.86
C ARG A 116 -7.32 22.88 3.28
N ASP A 117 -6.19 22.19 3.28
CA ASP A 117 -4.89 22.75 2.89
C ASP A 117 -4.21 21.97 1.76
N GLY A 118 -4.73 20.80 1.36
CA GLY A 118 -4.17 19.94 0.33
C GLY A 118 -2.97 19.12 0.77
N THR A 119 -2.63 19.12 2.07
CA THR A 119 -1.57 18.29 2.66
C THR A 119 -1.90 16.81 2.46
N VAL A 120 -0.91 16.03 2.05
CA VAL A 120 -0.99 14.57 1.91
C VAL A 120 -0.20 13.89 3.02
N TYR A 121 -0.83 12.90 3.63
CA TYR A 121 -0.24 11.99 4.60
C TYR A 121 -0.07 10.62 3.96
N THR A 122 1.16 10.13 3.96
CA THR A 122 1.53 8.82 3.40
C THR A 122 2.41 8.05 4.38
N TRP A 123 2.63 6.78 4.12
CA TRP A 123 3.47 5.93 4.94
C TRP A 123 4.10 4.83 4.10
N GLY A 124 5.13 4.21 4.65
CA GLY A 124 5.86 3.13 4.02
C GLY A 124 6.86 2.50 4.97
N LEU A 125 7.53 1.46 4.49
CA LEU A 125 8.59 0.80 5.25
C LEU A 125 9.78 1.74 5.44
N LYS A 126 10.47 1.63 6.57
CA LYS A 126 11.76 2.32 6.74
C LYS A 126 12.75 1.83 5.68
N LYS A 127 13.64 2.73 5.25
CA LYS A 127 14.70 2.38 4.29
C LYS A 127 15.71 1.43 4.94
N PRO A 128 16.23 0.43 4.20
CA PRO A 128 17.29 -0.44 4.71
C PRO A 128 18.49 0.36 5.27
N PRO A 129 19.14 -0.13 6.34
CA PRO A 129 18.92 -1.41 7.00
C PRO A 129 17.85 -1.38 8.11
N PHE A 130 17.11 -0.29 8.25
CA PHE A 130 16.14 -0.13 9.34
C PHE A 130 14.86 -0.92 9.11
N ILE A 131 14.31 -1.47 10.19
CA ILE A 131 13.01 -2.16 10.21
C ILE A 131 11.98 -1.22 10.84
N GLY A 132 10.75 -1.25 10.33
CA GLY A 132 9.62 -0.48 10.85
C GLY A 132 8.88 0.27 9.75
N LEU A 133 8.03 1.19 10.17
CA LEU A 133 7.24 2.08 9.31
C LEU A 133 7.55 3.53 9.66
N SER A 134 7.47 4.41 8.66
CA SER A 134 7.43 5.86 8.90
C SER A 134 6.22 6.46 8.22
N VAL A 135 5.68 7.52 8.81
CA VAL A 135 4.61 8.36 8.29
C VAL A 135 5.24 9.66 7.81
N ALA A 136 4.83 10.13 6.64
CA ALA A 136 5.32 11.36 6.04
C ALA A 136 4.16 12.32 5.75
N LYS A 137 4.45 13.60 5.87
CA LYS A 137 3.56 14.73 5.58
C LYS A 137 4.13 15.54 4.42
N ILE A 138 3.32 15.76 3.39
CA ILE A 138 3.70 16.46 2.15
C ILE A 138 2.71 17.61 1.95
N ASP A 139 3.20 18.84 1.80
CA ASP A 139 2.31 19.98 1.55
C ASP A 139 1.69 19.96 0.14
N ALA A 140 0.73 20.83 -0.14
CA ALA A 140 0.04 20.88 -1.43
C ALA A 140 0.95 21.11 -2.65
N ALA A 141 2.15 21.67 -2.45
CA ALA A 141 3.14 21.92 -3.48
C ALA A 141 4.08 20.70 -3.70
N GLY A 142 3.94 19.65 -2.90
CA GLY A 142 4.75 18.44 -2.99
C GLY A 142 6.02 18.48 -2.15
N LYS A 143 6.18 19.44 -1.24
CA LYS A 143 7.34 19.50 -0.35
C LYS A 143 7.09 18.61 0.88
N VAL A 144 8.06 17.76 1.20
CA VAL A 144 8.05 16.98 2.45
C VAL A 144 8.25 17.94 3.64
N THR A 145 7.29 17.97 4.56
CA THR A 145 7.27 18.90 5.70
C THR A 145 7.44 18.21 7.05
N GLY A 146 7.33 16.89 7.09
CA GLY A 146 7.57 16.11 8.30
C GLY A 146 7.63 14.62 7.99
N VAL A 147 8.46 13.91 8.74
CA VAL A 147 8.54 12.44 8.75
C VAL A 147 8.68 12.01 10.20
N ALA A 148 7.89 11.04 10.61
CA ALA A 148 7.92 10.47 11.95
C ALA A 148 7.87 8.95 11.87
N ASP A 149 8.59 8.28 12.76
CA ASP A 149 8.56 6.83 12.86
C ASP A 149 7.29 6.36 13.57
N MET A 150 6.72 5.26 13.09
CA MET A 150 5.61 4.58 13.76
C MET A 150 6.12 3.90 15.03
N PRO A 151 5.52 4.14 16.20
CA PRO A 151 5.91 3.45 17.43
C PRO A 151 5.45 1.98 17.37
N PHE A 152 6.37 1.08 17.72
CA PHE A 152 6.06 -0.31 17.98
C PHE A 152 6.20 -0.60 19.48
N PRO A 153 5.35 -1.47 20.05
CA PRO A 153 5.26 -1.67 21.50
C PRO A 153 6.48 -2.39 22.12
N SER A 154 7.23 -3.16 21.34
CA SER A 154 8.40 -3.89 21.82
C SER A 154 9.63 -3.63 20.95
N THR A 155 9.63 -4.16 19.72
CA THR A 155 10.71 -4.03 18.75
C THR A 155 10.13 -3.63 17.40
N PRO A 156 10.89 -2.90 16.56
CA PRO A 156 10.47 -2.65 15.20
C PRO A 156 10.23 -3.96 14.46
N GLU A 157 9.11 -4.03 13.74
CA GLU A 157 8.74 -5.18 12.92
C GLU A 157 8.39 -4.72 11.50
N PHE A 158 8.49 -5.65 10.54
CA PHE A 158 7.80 -5.47 9.27
C PHE A 158 6.31 -5.63 9.54
N ALA A 159 5.53 -4.60 9.23
CA ALA A 159 4.09 -4.60 9.43
C ALA A 159 3.39 -4.30 8.11
N LEU A 160 2.27 -4.98 7.88
CA LEU A 160 1.36 -4.67 6.79
C LEU A 160 0.38 -3.60 7.26
N LEU A 161 0.51 -2.39 6.70
CA LEU A 161 -0.37 -1.25 6.99
C LEU A 161 -0.96 -0.76 5.67
N HIS A 162 -2.17 -1.24 5.37
CA HIS A 162 -2.84 -0.98 4.09
C HIS A 162 -3.49 0.42 4.03
N ASP A 163 -4.24 0.78 5.07
CA ASP A 163 -5.03 2.01 5.13
C ASP A 163 -4.87 2.71 6.49
N CYS A 164 -5.32 3.94 6.56
CA CYS A 164 -5.32 4.81 7.73
C CYS A 164 -6.68 5.51 7.83
N ALA A 165 -7.12 5.84 9.04
CA ALA A 165 -8.23 6.76 9.25
C ALA A 165 -7.70 8.20 9.34
N MET A 166 -8.42 9.17 8.79
CA MET A 166 -8.08 10.58 8.96
C MET A 166 -9.30 11.37 9.41
N SER A 167 -9.24 11.95 10.62
CA SER A 167 -10.19 12.92 11.12
C SER A 167 -9.68 14.35 10.89
N GLU A 168 -10.32 15.33 11.52
CA GLU A 168 -9.93 16.73 11.42
C GLU A 168 -8.50 17.00 11.91
N ASN A 169 -8.06 16.35 12.98
CA ASN A 169 -6.79 16.61 13.64
C ASN A 169 -5.88 15.38 13.74
N TYR A 170 -6.40 14.17 13.49
CA TYR A 170 -5.68 12.94 13.76
C TYR A 170 -5.62 11.99 12.57
N LEU A 171 -4.55 11.20 12.54
CA LEU A 171 -4.41 9.99 11.76
C LEU A 171 -4.49 8.80 12.71
N THR A 172 -5.31 7.80 12.40
CA THR A 172 -5.37 6.56 13.17
C THR A 172 -4.94 5.39 12.32
N PHE A 173 -3.98 4.62 12.82
CA PHE A 173 -3.42 3.45 12.17
C PHE A 173 -3.76 2.19 12.98
N PHE A 174 -4.06 1.11 12.26
CA PHE A 174 -4.33 -0.19 12.85
C PHE A 174 -3.35 -1.22 12.29
N ILE A 175 -2.38 -1.59 13.11
CA ILE A 175 -1.44 -2.67 12.77
C ILE A 175 -2.08 -3.97 13.26
N CYS A 176 -2.90 -4.55 12.39
CA CYS A 176 -3.49 -5.87 12.56
C CYS A 176 -2.39 -6.93 12.79
N PRO A 177 -2.70 -8.06 13.45
CA PRO A 177 -1.71 -9.07 13.83
C PRO A 177 -1.28 -9.97 12.65
N TRP A 178 -0.87 -9.34 11.55
CA TRP A 178 -0.12 -9.95 10.46
C TRP A 178 1.36 -9.69 10.71
N VAL A 179 2.09 -10.73 11.08
CA VAL A 179 3.51 -10.65 11.40
C VAL A 179 4.33 -11.34 10.33
N LEU A 180 5.56 -10.89 10.14
CA LEU A 180 6.56 -11.62 9.38
C LEU A 180 7.37 -12.48 10.38
N PRO A 181 7.13 -13.80 10.47
CA PRO A 181 7.83 -14.65 11.45
C PRO A 181 9.34 -14.67 11.16
N PRO A 182 10.21 -14.77 12.19
CA PRO A 182 11.65 -14.81 12.00
C PRO A 182 12.12 -15.87 10.99
N ALA A 183 11.46 -17.03 10.97
CA ALA A 183 11.73 -18.12 10.03
C ALA A 183 11.49 -17.74 8.55
N ASN A 184 10.59 -16.77 8.28
CA ASN A 184 10.24 -16.34 6.93
C ASN A 184 11.07 -15.14 6.43
N ILE A 185 11.73 -14.40 7.32
CA ILE A 185 12.47 -13.16 6.98
C ILE A 185 13.52 -13.43 5.90
N ALA A 186 14.35 -14.46 6.08
CA ALA A 186 15.41 -14.80 5.13
C ALA A 186 14.84 -15.12 3.73
N GLY A 187 13.73 -15.86 3.67
CA GLY A 187 13.04 -16.18 2.42
C GLY A 187 12.44 -14.95 1.74
N ALA A 188 11.82 -14.06 2.51
CA ALA A 188 11.23 -12.82 2.02
C ALA A 188 12.28 -11.88 1.41
N LEU A 189 13.38 -11.65 2.14
CA LEU A 189 14.45 -10.74 1.75
C LEU A 189 15.33 -11.29 0.62
N SER A 190 15.60 -12.60 0.61
CA SER A 190 16.34 -13.24 -0.49
C SER A 190 15.51 -13.37 -1.77
N GLY A 191 14.19 -13.34 -1.66
CA GLY A 191 13.28 -13.59 -2.77
C GLY A 191 13.00 -15.07 -3.05
N LEU A 192 13.28 -15.96 -2.10
CA LEU A 192 12.80 -17.35 -2.16
C LEU A 192 11.29 -17.44 -1.89
N LYS A 193 10.72 -16.49 -1.15
CA LYS A 193 9.28 -16.32 -0.91
C LYS A 193 8.86 -14.90 -1.29
N SER A 194 7.62 -14.71 -1.74
CA SER A 194 7.09 -13.35 -1.95
C SER A 194 7.03 -12.63 -0.59
N PHE A 195 7.24 -11.32 -0.56
CA PHE A 195 7.25 -10.57 0.70
C PHE A 195 5.89 -10.66 1.40
N GLY A 196 4.80 -10.48 0.65
CA GLY A 196 3.43 -10.56 1.18
C GLY A 196 3.03 -11.95 1.67
N HIS A 197 3.33 -13.04 0.93
CA HIS A 197 3.04 -14.41 1.41
C HIS A 197 3.96 -14.85 2.55
N SER A 198 4.97 -14.06 2.91
CA SER A 198 5.81 -14.35 4.07
C SER A 198 5.17 -13.93 5.39
N PHE A 199 4.11 -13.11 5.35
CA PHE A 199 3.33 -12.75 6.52
C PHE A 199 2.38 -13.87 6.92
N GLU A 200 2.18 -14.01 8.23
CA GLU A 200 1.28 -14.97 8.85
C GLU A 200 0.45 -14.25 9.91
N TRP A 201 -0.79 -14.72 10.10
CA TRP A 201 -1.63 -14.22 11.17
C TRP A 201 -1.21 -14.82 12.51
N THR A 202 -1.12 -13.99 13.55
CA THR A 202 -0.83 -14.42 14.92
C THR A 202 -2.04 -14.23 15.82
N ASN A 203 -2.30 -15.22 16.68
CA ASN A 203 -3.33 -15.15 17.71
C ASN A 203 -2.77 -14.74 19.08
N GLU A 204 -1.46 -14.54 19.14
CA GLU A 204 -0.68 -14.25 20.34
C GLU A 204 -0.68 -12.76 20.69
N ARG A 205 -1.13 -11.89 19.77
CA ARG A 205 -1.29 -10.45 20.03
C ARG A 205 -2.57 -9.87 19.47
N ASP A 206 -2.96 -8.76 20.08
CA ASP A 206 -4.07 -7.92 19.65
C ASP A 206 -3.64 -6.90 18.58
N THR A 207 -4.60 -6.16 18.03
CA THR A 207 -4.32 -5.11 17.04
C THR A 207 -3.67 -3.91 17.72
N TRP A 208 -2.53 -3.46 17.20
CA TRP A 208 -1.84 -2.29 17.72
C TRP A 208 -2.40 -1.04 17.05
N MET A 209 -3.06 -0.19 17.82
CA MET A 209 -3.64 1.07 17.35
C MET A 209 -2.72 2.22 17.71
N VAL A 210 -2.44 3.09 16.73
CA VAL A 210 -1.65 4.32 16.92
C VAL A 210 -2.44 5.51 16.40
N VAL A 211 -2.55 6.55 17.22
CA VAL A 211 -3.16 7.84 16.85
C VAL A 211 -2.06 8.90 16.84
N MET A 212 -1.90 9.56 15.69
CA MET A 212 -0.91 10.62 15.48
C MET A 212 -1.62 11.94 15.18
N ARG A 213 -1.11 13.04 15.72
CA ARG A 213 -1.59 14.39 15.42
C ARG A 213 -1.09 14.83 14.04
N LYS A 214 -1.98 15.30 13.18
CA LYS A 214 -1.67 15.72 11.80
C LYS A 214 -0.73 16.92 11.68
N SER A 215 -0.74 17.81 12.67
CA SER A 215 0.04 19.05 12.62
C SER A 215 1.54 18.77 12.63
N ASP A 216 1.99 17.85 13.48
CA ASP A 216 3.40 17.59 13.78
C ASP A 216 3.80 16.11 13.74
N LEU A 217 2.86 15.21 13.43
CA LEU A 217 3.02 13.76 13.46
C LEU A 217 3.42 13.21 14.85
N SER A 218 3.14 13.94 15.93
CA SER A 218 3.33 13.44 17.29
C SER A 218 2.34 12.31 17.61
N VAL A 219 2.80 11.28 18.32
CA VAL A 219 1.94 10.19 18.80
C VAL A 219 1.17 10.69 20.02
N VAL A 220 -0.15 10.74 19.93
CA VAL A 220 -1.02 11.17 21.04
C VAL A 220 -1.66 10.00 21.77
N HIS A 221 -1.76 8.84 21.11
CA HIS A 221 -2.25 7.62 21.73
C HIS A 221 -1.65 6.40 21.04
N ALA A 222 -1.32 5.37 21.82
CA ALA A 222 -0.96 4.07 21.27
C ALA A 222 -1.32 2.97 22.27
N LYS A 223 -2.10 1.97 21.83
CA LYS A 223 -2.51 0.84 22.67
C LYS A 223 -2.91 -0.37 21.86
N TYR A 224 -2.92 -1.53 22.51
CA TYR A 224 -3.60 -2.70 21.99
C TYR A 224 -5.12 -2.54 22.10
N ILE A 225 -5.82 -2.98 21.08
CA ILE A 225 -7.28 -3.10 21.02
C ILE A 225 -7.68 -4.49 20.55
N PRO A 226 -8.89 -4.99 20.86
CA PRO A 226 -9.29 -6.35 20.51
C PRO A 226 -8.98 -6.67 19.05
N ARG A 227 -8.31 -7.80 18.79
CA ARG A 227 -7.85 -8.12 17.45
C ARG A 227 -8.96 -8.11 16.40
N PHE A 228 -8.65 -7.60 15.23
CA PHE A 228 -9.47 -7.75 14.05
C PHE A 228 -8.61 -7.73 12.79
N SER A 229 -9.15 -8.21 11.69
CA SER A 229 -8.53 -8.12 10.37
C SER A 229 -9.28 -7.06 9.58
N SER A 230 -8.55 -6.13 8.97
CA SER A 230 -9.09 -5.13 8.06
C SER A 230 -8.04 -4.77 7.01
N TYR A 231 -8.51 -4.29 5.87
CA TYR A 231 -7.68 -3.57 4.90
C TYR A 231 -8.06 -2.11 4.92
N HIS A 232 -9.36 -1.82 4.83
CA HIS A 232 -9.84 -0.46 4.68
C HIS A 232 -10.42 0.13 5.96
N VAL A 233 -10.28 1.45 6.05
CA VAL A 233 -11.04 2.27 6.98
C VAL A 233 -12.14 2.95 6.18
N CYS A 234 -13.34 3.03 6.77
CA CYS A 234 -14.49 3.59 6.10
C CYS A 234 -14.60 5.11 6.40
N ASP A 235 -14.45 5.56 7.65
CA ASP A 235 -14.52 6.99 8.03
C ASP A 235 -13.90 7.27 9.41
N SER A 236 -13.63 8.54 9.74
CA SER A 236 -13.23 9.00 11.08
C SER A 236 -13.56 10.46 11.33
N TYR A 237 -14.10 10.75 12.52
CA TYR A 237 -14.51 12.10 12.92
C TYR A 237 -14.29 12.33 14.41
N GLU A 238 -14.25 13.61 14.78
CA GLU A 238 -14.09 14.08 16.16
C GLU A 238 -15.40 14.71 16.65
N ASN A 239 -15.81 14.39 17.87
CA ASN A 239 -16.96 15.00 18.54
C ASN A 239 -16.58 15.36 19.97
N GLY A 240 -16.24 16.63 20.21
CA GLY A 240 -15.67 17.07 21.47
C GLY A 240 -14.33 16.37 21.73
N ASP A 241 -14.22 15.66 22.86
CA ASP A 241 -13.02 14.92 23.24
C ASP A 241 -12.99 13.47 22.73
N GLU A 242 -13.99 13.06 21.93
CA GLU A 242 -14.07 11.72 21.36
C GLU A 242 -13.60 11.67 19.91
N LEU A 243 -12.72 10.72 19.59
CA LEU A 243 -12.34 10.35 18.23
C LEU A 243 -13.03 9.03 17.86
N SER A 244 -13.94 9.07 16.89
CA SER A 244 -14.61 7.90 16.35
C SER A 244 -13.93 7.44 15.05
N VAL A 245 -13.76 6.13 14.89
CA VAL A 245 -13.16 5.52 13.69
C VAL A 245 -14.00 4.32 13.25
N LEU A 246 -14.44 4.34 11.99
CA LEU A 246 -15.22 3.27 11.37
C LEU A 246 -14.30 2.39 10.52
N VAL A 247 -14.19 1.12 10.87
CA VAL A 247 -13.32 0.16 10.18
C VAL A 247 -14.13 -0.92 9.47
N CYS A 248 -13.67 -1.32 8.29
CA CYS A 248 -14.33 -2.31 7.47
C CYS A 248 -13.81 -3.72 7.88
N LYS A 249 -14.28 -4.21 9.04
CA LYS A 249 -13.82 -5.48 9.65
C LYS A 249 -14.19 -6.69 8.78
N LEU A 250 -13.17 -7.50 8.48
CA LEU A 250 -13.35 -8.78 7.81
C LEU A 250 -13.98 -9.80 8.77
N ARG A 251 -15.00 -10.50 8.28
CA ARG A 251 -15.76 -11.52 9.02
C ARG A 251 -15.61 -12.87 8.33
N GLY A 252 -15.46 -13.92 9.12
CA GLY A 252 -15.26 -15.28 8.63
C GLY A 252 -14.34 -16.08 9.57
N ASP A 253 -14.21 -17.38 9.30
CA ASP A 253 -13.19 -18.19 9.95
C ASP A 253 -11.79 -17.78 9.46
N ARG A 254 -10.79 -17.93 10.33
CA ARG A 254 -9.43 -17.45 10.03
C ARG A 254 -8.82 -18.15 8.81
N ALA A 255 -9.02 -19.45 8.68
CA ALA A 255 -8.47 -20.22 7.56
C ALA A 255 -9.08 -19.81 6.22
N GLY A 256 -10.40 -19.58 6.18
CA GLY A 256 -11.10 -19.05 5.01
C GLY A 256 -10.61 -17.67 4.61
N LEU A 257 -10.50 -16.75 5.58
CA LEU A 257 -9.95 -15.43 5.32
C LEU A 257 -8.51 -15.50 4.82
N GLU A 258 -7.64 -16.32 5.42
CA GLU A 258 -6.25 -16.51 4.95
C GLU A 258 -6.16 -17.06 3.54
N ARG A 259 -6.95 -18.08 3.18
CA ARG A 259 -7.00 -18.58 1.80
C ARG A 259 -7.35 -17.47 0.81
N ASN A 260 -8.39 -16.70 1.13
CA ASN A 260 -8.86 -15.60 0.28
C ASN A 260 -7.84 -14.44 0.18
N PHE A 261 -7.00 -14.24 1.21
CA PHE A 261 -5.93 -13.23 1.16
C PHE A 261 -4.67 -13.73 0.46
N ALA A 262 -4.33 -15.01 0.62
CA ALA A 262 -3.16 -15.59 -0.01
C ALA A 262 -3.31 -15.63 -1.54
N ASP A 263 -4.53 -15.84 -2.03
CA ASP A 263 -4.82 -15.87 -3.47
C ASP A 263 -6.15 -15.19 -3.79
N MET A 264 -6.05 -13.90 -4.15
CA MET A 264 -7.23 -13.12 -4.55
C MET A 264 -7.89 -13.63 -5.83
N TYR A 265 -7.19 -14.38 -6.69
CA TYR A 265 -7.77 -14.90 -7.93
C TYR A 265 -8.67 -16.11 -7.68
N ASN A 266 -8.41 -16.85 -6.60
CA ASN A 266 -9.20 -17.99 -6.16
C ASN A 266 -10.01 -17.68 -4.87
N ALA A 267 -10.15 -16.40 -4.52
CA ALA A 267 -10.85 -15.99 -3.31
C ALA A 267 -12.37 -16.16 -3.46
N GLU A 268 -12.99 -16.85 -2.50
CA GLU A 268 -14.43 -17.03 -2.43
C GLU A 268 -15.00 -16.20 -1.28
N TRP A 269 -15.68 -15.09 -1.59
CA TRP A 269 -16.32 -14.24 -0.59
C TRP A 269 -17.81 -14.56 -0.51
N SER A 270 -18.26 -15.12 0.61
CA SER A 270 -19.69 -15.30 0.86
C SER A 270 -20.28 -14.01 1.45
N SER A 271 -21.42 -13.56 0.94
CA SER A 271 -22.11 -12.33 1.37
C SER A 271 -22.87 -12.47 2.71
N ARG A 272 -22.55 -13.47 3.54
CA ARG A 272 -23.31 -13.82 4.75
C ARG A 272 -22.74 -13.20 6.02
#